data_AF-A0A849F0T5-F1
#
_entry.id   AF-A0A849F0T5-F1
#
_cell.length_a   1.000
_cell.length_b   1.000
_cell.length_c   1.000
_cell.angle_alpha   90.00
_cell.angle_beta   90.00
_cell.angle_gamma   90.00
#
_symmetry.space_group_name_H-M   'P 1'
#
loop_
_entity.id
_entity.type
_entity.pdbx_description
1 polymer ?
#
loop_
_entity_poly.entity_id
_entity_poly.type
_entity_poly.pdbx_seq_one_letter_code
_entity_poly.pdbx_strand_id
1 'polypeptide(L)'
;YPFVNIGHFALYEHVDAKFKNTLASFYKSGIEDNIKRGNTNPYNIGVPFIWCSNNLLTSLITQGILYEKMTGDKTYSKFMIEQRDWLFGRNPWGTSMFTKMPSDGEYPYDVHTSTWALGKKQVPGGLVDGPVYSSIFKSLKGLHLNEPDEFAAFQNNFVVYHDDIGDYSTNEPTMDGTAGSILMMAYWASNQ
;
A
#
# COMPACT_ATOMS: atom_id res chain seq x y z
N TYR A 1 -7.63 -11.10 5.09
CA TYR A 1 -7.57 -11.22 3.62
C TYR A 1 -8.96 -11.37 3.03
N PRO A 2 -9.29 -10.63 1.95
CA PRO A 2 -8.66 -9.39 1.44
C PRO A 2 -9.01 -8.15 2.30
N PHE A 3 -8.21 -7.08 2.21
CA PHE A 3 -8.49 -5.79 2.89
C PHE A 3 -9.49 -4.91 2.12
N VAL A 4 -10.04 -5.41 1.01
CA VAL A 4 -11.11 -4.79 0.22
C VAL A 4 -12.22 -5.81 -0.03
N ASN A 5 -13.48 -5.39 0.07
CA ASN A 5 -14.61 -6.27 -0.21
C ASN A 5 -14.96 -6.24 -1.71
N ILE A 6 -14.43 -7.19 -2.49
CA ILE A 6 -14.69 -7.32 -3.94
C ILE A 6 -16.14 -7.77 -4.23
N GLY A 7 -16.83 -8.36 -3.24
CA GLY A 7 -18.21 -8.83 -3.37
C GLY A 7 -19.19 -7.71 -3.74
N HIS A 8 -18.97 -6.48 -3.27
CA HIS A 8 -19.82 -5.35 -3.66
C HIS A 8 -19.76 -5.07 -5.17
N PHE A 9 -18.57 -5.11 -5.77
CA PHE A 9 -18.40 -4.97 -7.21
C PHE A 9 -19.01 -6.16 -7.97
N ALA A 10 -18.70 -7.39 -7.54
CA ALA A 10 -19.16 -8.60 -8.20
C ALA A 10 -20.69 -8.73 -8.23
N LEU A 11 -21.37 -8.28 -7.17
CA LEU A 11 -22.84 -8.29 -7.09
C LEU A 11 -23.50 -7.12 -7.84
N TYR A 12 -22.76 -6.05 -8.14
CA TYR A 12 -23.34 -4.80 -8.61
C TYR A 12 -24.22 -4.99 -9.86
N GLU A 13 -23.76 -5.72 -10.87
CA GLU A 13 -24.54 -5.94 -12.11
C GLU A 13 -25.69 -6.95 -11.99
N HIS A 14 -25.84 -7.59 -10.83
CA HIS A 14 -26.83 -8.66 -10.62
C HIS A 14 -27.96 -8.28 -9.66
N VAL A 15 -28.04 -7.02 -9.26
CA VAL A 15 -29.00 -6.53 -8.28
C VAL A 15 -29.80 -5.33 -8.80
N ASP A 16 -30.93 -5.04 -8.14
CA ASP A 16 -31.77 -3.91 -8.52
C ASP A 16 -31.07 -2.55 -8.29
N ALA A 17 -31.63 -1.49 -8.88
CA ALA A 17 -31.05 -0.15 -8.82
C ALA A 17 -30.90 0.39 -7.39
N LYS A 18 -31.81 0.04 -6.47
CA LYS A 18 -31.74 0.47 -5.08
C LYS A 18 -30.53 -0.18 -4.40
N PHE A 19 -30.32 -1.47 -4.62
CA PHE A 19 -29.20 -2.18 -4.02
C PHE A 19 -27.87 -1.87 -4.71
N LYS A 20 -27.85 -1.60 -6.03
CA LYS A 20 -26.68 -1.00 -6.71
C LYS A 20 -26.19 0.25 -5.96
N ASN A 21 -27.09 1.18 -5.64
CA ASN A 21 -26.74 2.39 -4.89
C ASN A 21 -26.16 2.08 -3.49
N THR A 22 -26.69 1.06 -2.79
CA THR A 22 -26.15 0.61 -1.50
C THR A 22 -24.74 0.03 -1.65
N LEU A 23 -24.48 -0.79 -2.66
CA LEU A 23 -23.16 -1.38 -2.87
C LEU A 23 -22.11 -0.31 -3.21
N ALA A 24 -22.46 0.66 -4.06
CA ALA A 24 -21.60 1.80 -4.37
C ALA A 24 -21.35 2.70 -3.15
N SER A 25 -22.36 2.91 -2.29
CA SER A 25 -22.21 3.76 -1.11
C SER A 25 -21.25 3.19 -0.07
N PHE A 26 -21.12 1.86 0.04
CA PHE A 26 -20.10 1.25 0.90
C PHE A 26 -18.69 1.59 0.46
N TYR A 27 -18.39 1.55 -0.84
CA TYR A 27 -17.09 1.99 -1.34
C TYR A 27 -16.90 3.49 -1.17
N LYS A 28 -17.91 4.29 -1.46
CA LYS A 28 -17.86 5.74 -1.26
C LYS A 28 -17.51 6.09 0.19
N SER A 29 -18.23 5.51 1.16
CA SER A 29 -18.01 5.74 2.58
C SER A 29 -16.57 5.45 3.00
N GLY A 30 -16.02 4.31 2.59
CA GLY A 30 -14.64 3.97 2.93
C GLY A 30 -13.64 4.91 2.27
N ILE A 31 -13.85 5.35 1.03
CA ILE A 31 -12.97 6.31 0.36
C ILE A 31 -13.00 7.66 1.09
N GLU A 32 -14.18 8.16 1.43
CA GLU A 32 -14.34 9.45 2.12
C GLU A 32 -13.72 9.45 3.53
N ASP A 33 -13.81 8.33 4.26
CA ASP A 33 -13.16 8.21 5.57
C ASP A 33 -11.63 8.17 5.45
N ASN A 34 -11.09 7.51 4.41
CA ASN A 34 -9.66 7.55 4.13
C ASN A 34 -9.21 8.95 3.65
N ILE A 35 -10.02 9.70 2.91
CA ILE A 35 -9.71 11.10 2.55
C ILE A 35 -9.61 11.97 3.79
N LYS A 36 -10.54 11.83 4.75
CA LYS A 36 -10.48 12.57 6.03
C LYS A 36 -9.17 12.31 6.76
N ARG A 37 -8.67 11.07 6.75
CA ARG A 37 -7.36 10.71 7.31
C ARG A 37 -6.20 11.26 6.49
N GLY A 38 -6.26 11.17 5.16
CA GLY A 38 -5.23 11.69 4.25
C GLY A 38 -4.95 13.17 4.50
N ASN A 39 -6.02 13.96 4.70
CA ASN A 39 -5.92 15.40 4.94
C ASN A 39 -5.17 15.78 6.23
N THR A 40 -4.80 14.83 7.08
CA THR A 40 -4.03 15.09 8.30
C THR A 40 -2.52 14.85 8.13
N ASN A 41 -2.03 14.54 6.93
CA ASN A 41 -0.61 14.29 6.69
C ASN A 41 -0.15 14.88 5.33
N PRO A 42 1.14 15.26 5.20
CA PRO A 42 1.63 16.01 4.03
C PRO A 42 1.62 15.20 2.71
N TYR A 43 1.52 13.88 2.79
CA TYR A 43 1.49 12.99 1.63
C TYR A 43 0.07 12.61 1.21
N ASN A 44 -0.95 13.05 1.94
CA ASN A 44 -2.35 12.70 1.75
C ASN A 44 -2.64 11.19 1.82
N ILE A 45 -1.95 10.45 2.68
CA ILE A 45 -2.10 8.99 2.81
C ILE A 45 -3.29 8.63 3.66
N GLY A 46 -4.24 7.90 3.08
CA GLY A 46 -5.55 7.66 3.67
C GLY A 46 -5.63 6.54 4.68
N VAL A 47 -4.66 5.63 4.68
CA VAL A 47 -4.67 4.41 5.49
C VAL A 47 -3.92 4.60 6.81
N PRO A 48 -4.22 3.82 7.86
CA PRO A 48 -3.38 3.79 9.05
C PRO A 48 -2.04 3.08 8.77
N PHE A 49 -0.96 3.54 9.39
CA PHE A 49 0.36 2.89 9.34
C PHE A 49 0.43 1.74 10.36
N ILE A 50 -0.34 0.68 10.11
CA ILE A 50 -0.23 -0.61 10.83
C ILE A 50 0.54 -1.62 9.97
N TRP A 51 0.84 -2.80 10.51
CA TRP A 51 1.43 -3.88 9.71
C TRP A 51 0.60 -4.11 8.44
N CYS A 52 1.26 -4.19 7.29
CA CYS A 52 0.68 -4.29 5.95
C CYS A 52 0.02 -2.98 5.49
N SER A 53 0.56 -1.81 5.87
CA SER A 53 0.01 -0.51 5.46
C SER A 53 0.00 -0.32 3.94
N ASN A 54 0.98 -0.86 3.22
CA ASN A 54 0.97 -0.85 1.76
C ASN A 54 -0.13 -1.75 1.17
N ASN A 55 -0.49 -2.86 1.83
CA ASN A 55 -1.62 -3.71 1.43
C ASN A 55 -2.94 -2.95 1.59
N LEU A 56 -3.06 -2.10 2.62
CA LEU A 56 -4.19 -1.21 2.77
C LEU A 56 -4.25 -0.18 1.64
N LEU A 57 -3.10 0.37 1.21
CA LEU A 57 -3.07 1.32 0.08
C LEU A 57 -3.53 0.68 -1.22
N THR A 58 -3.00 -0.50 -1.57
CA THR A 58 -3.44 -1.22 -2.77
C THR A 58 -4.94 -1.55 -2.72
N SER A 59 -5.46 -1.86 -1.53
CA SER A 59 -6.88 -2.13 -1.30
C SER A 59 -7.76 -0.88 -1.42
N LEU A 60 -7.30 0.27 -0.91
CA LEU A 60 -7.97 1.55 -1.06
C LEU A 60 -8.01 2.01 -2.51
N ILE A 61 -6.91 1.84 -3.25
CA ILE A 61 -6.86 2.12 -4.69
C ILE A 61 -7.80 1.20 -5.45
N THR A 62 -7.80 -0.11 -5.14
CA THR A 62 -8.75 -1.07 -5.70
C THR A 62 -10.20 -0.63 -5.45
N GLN A 63 -10.53 -0.23 -4.22
CA GLN A 63 -11.85 0.26 -3.86
C GLN A 63 -12.28 1.47 -4.70
N GLY A 64 -11.38 2.42 -4.93
CA GLY A 64 -11.65 3.57 -5.80
C GLY A 64 -11.82 3.17 -7.28
N ILE A 65 -10.98 2.28 -7.81
CA ILE A 65 -11.11 1.76 -9.19
C ILE A 65 -12.46 1.06 -9.40
N LEU A 66 -12.86 0.21 -8.45
CA LEU A 66 -14.12 -0.52 -8.54
C LEU A 66 -15.32 0.42 -8.38
N TYR A 67 -15.24 1.43 -7.51
CA TYR A 67 -16.24 2.48 -7.40
C TYR A 67 -16.42 3.25 -8.72
N GLU A 68 -15.32 3.68 -9.34
CA GLU A 68 -15.34 4.34 -10.66
C GLU A 68 -15.99 3.44 -11.72
N LYS A 69 -15.67 2.14 -11.73
CA LYS A 69 -16.26 1.19 -12.68
C LYS A 69 -17.76 0.97 -12.46
N MET A 70 -18.22 0.94 -11.21
CA MET A 70 -19.64 0.77 -10.87
C MET A 70 -20.46 2.02 -11.22
N THR A 71 -19.91 3.20 -10.95
CA THR A 71 -20.70 4.45 -10.92
C THR A 71 -20.40 5.42 -12.06
N GLY A 72 -19.23 5.30 -12.69
CA GLY A 72 -18.68 6.32 -13.60
C GLY A 72 -18.14 7.57 -12.90
N ASP A 73 -18.25 7.69 -11.57
CA ASP A 73 -17.85 8.86 -10.80
C ASP A 73 -16.34 8.86 -10.51
N LYS A 74 -15.62 9.82 -11.12
CA LYS A 74 -14.18 10.01 -11.02
C LYS A 74 -13.75 11.05 -9.98
N THR A 75 -14.65 11.46 -9.08
CA THR A 75 -14.37 12.49 -8.06
C THR A 75 -13.12 12.16 -7.22
N TYR A 76 -12.81 10.87 -7.04
CA TYR A 76 -11.73 10.40 -6.18
C TYR A 76 -10.42 10.04 -6.92
N SER A 77 -10.33 10.22 -8.25
CA SER A 77 -9.16 9.77 -9.01
C SER A 77 -7.85 10.39 -8.54
N LYS A 78 -7.86 11.69 -8.19
CA LYS A 78 -6.67 12.37 -7.66
C LYS A 78 -6.16 11.73 -6.37
N PHE A 79 -7.07 11.41 -5.45
CA PHE A 79 -6.72 10.79 -4.18
C PHE A 79 -6.10 9.40 -4.39
N MET A 80 -6.62 8.61 -5.34
CA MET A 80 -6.03 7.33 -5.72
C MET A 80 -4.61 7.47 -6.28
N ILE A 81 -4.38 8.47 -7.13
CA ILE A 81 -3.04 8.77 -7.67
C ILE A 81 -2.06 9.07 -6.54
N GLU A 82 -2.46 9.86 -5.54
CA GLU A 82 -1.60 10.18 -4.39
C GLU A 82 -1.26 8.94 -3.56
N GLN A 83 -2.19 7.98 -3.42
CA GLN A 83 -1.93 6.69 -2.76
C GLN A 83 -0.98 5.82 -3.59
N ARG A 84 -1.14 5.81 -4.92
CA ARG A 84 -0.27 5.08 -5.85
C ARG A 84 1.15 5.62 -5.79
N ASP A 85 1.29 6.94 -5.87
CA ASP A 85 2.59 7.60 -5.94
C ASP A 85 3.41 7.34 -4.67
N TRP A 86 2.77 7.18 -3.51
CA TRP A 86 3.43 6.72 -2.28
C TRP A 86 4.16 5.39 -2.46
N LEU A 87 3.50 4.41 -3.11
CA LEU A 87 4.08 3.09 -3.38
C LEU A 87 5.27 3.16 -4.37
N PHE A 88 5.38 4.25 -5.12
CA PHE A 88 6.46 4.49 -6.08
C PHE A 88 7.47 5.57 -5.65
N GLY A 89 7.49 5.96 -4.37
CA GLY A 89 8.54 6.84 -3.84
C GLY A 89 8.10 8.25 -3.43
N ARG A 90 6.82 8.62 -3.59
CA ARG A 90 6.27 9.86 -3.01
C ARG A 90 5.98 9.68 -1.52
N ASN A 91 7.04 9.43 -0.75
CA ASN A 91 7.04 9.21 0.69
C ASN A 91 8.32 9.83 1.32
N PRO A 92 8.41 9.94 2.65
CA PRO A 92 9.55 10.59 3.33
C PRO A 92 10.93 10.03 3.00
N TRP A 93 10.98 8.76 2.59
CA TRP A 93 12.21 8.01 2.36
C TRP A 93 12.66 8.06 0.90
N GLY A 94 11.83 8.56 -0.02
CA GLY A 94 12.14 8.62 -1.44
C GLY A 94 12.31 7.24 -2.09
N THR A 95 11.84 6.17 -1.44
CA THR A 95 12.00 4.77 -1.87
C THR A 95 10.70 4.20 -2.40
N SER A 96 10.76 3.40 -3.47
CA SER A 96 9.61 2.58 -3.84
C SER A 96 9.31 1.56 -2.75
N MET A 97 8.08 1.07 -2.74
CA MET A 97 7.65 -0.04 -1.90
C MET A 97 7.69 -1.38 -2.66
N PHE A 98 8.17 -1.39 -3.90
CA PHE A 98 8.30 -2.59 -4.74
C PHE A 98 9.76 -2.94 -4.94
N THR A 99 10.12 -4.21 -4.73
CA THR A 99 11.47 -4.69 -4.99
C THR A 99 11.83 -4.53 -6.47
N LYS A 100 13.06 -4.07 -6.76
CA LYS A 100 13.62 -3.87 -8.12
C LYS A 100 12.84 -2.89 -9.01
N MET A 101 12.06 -1.98 -8.42
CA MET A 101 11.30 -0.99 -9.18
C MET A 101 11.43 0.39 -8.50
N PRO A 102 11.87 1.45 -9.20
CA PRO A 102 12.42 1.45 -10.56
C PRO A 102 13.82 0.79 -10.63
N SER A 103 14.28 0.45 -11.83
CA SER A 103 15.59 -0.23 -12.02
C SER A 103 16.79 0.66 -11.70
N ASP A 104 16.61 1.98 -11.78
CA ASP A 104 17.62 3.04 -11.66
C ASP A 104 17.36 3.99 -10.48
N GLY A 105 16.53 3.59 -9.51
CA GLY A 105 16.24 4.38 -8.32
C GLY A 105 16.20 3.56 -7.04
N GLU A 106 15.66 4.17 -5.99
CA GLU A 106 15.62 3.63 -4.63
C GLU A 106 14.46 2.65 -4.45
N TYR A 107 14.75 1.47 -3.90
CA TYR A 107 13.79 0.38 -3.70
C TYR A 107 14.25 -0.58 -2.60
N PRO A 108 13.36 -1.41 -2.02
CA PRO A 108 13.71 -2.31 -0.94
C PRO A 108 14.71 -3.38 -1.41
N TYR A 109 15.89 -3.36 -0.84
CA TYR A 109 17.03 -4.19 -1.20
C TYR A 109 17.26 -5.30 -0.16
N ASP A 110 17.36 -4.96 1.12
CA ASP A 110 17.63 -5.89 2.24
C ASP A 110 16.33 -6.51 2.80
N VAL A 111 15.49 -7.03 1.92
CA VAL A 111 14.14 -7.50 2.28
C VAL A 111 14.11 -8.75 3.16
N HIS A 112 13.11 -8.83 4.07
CA HIS A 112 12.87 -9.97 4.96
C HIS A 112 12.35 -11.21 4.19
N THR A 113 13.21 -11.87 3.41
CA THR A 113 12.85 -13.08 2.65
C THR A 113 13.94 -14.13 2.74
N SER A 114 13.57 -15.41 2.67
CA SER A 114 14.53 -16.51 2.64
C SER A 114 15.39 -16.53 1.38
N THR A 115 14.86 -16.09 0.23
CA THR A 115 15.61 -15.97 -1.03
C THR A 115 16.74 -14.96 -0.92
N TRP A 116 16.50 -13.85 -0.20
CA TRP A 116 17.51 -12.86 0.11
C TRP A 116 18.47 -13.36 1.19
N ALA A 117 17.95 -13.85 2.32
CA ALA A 117 18.76 -14.32 3.46
C ALA A 117 19.76 -15.43 3.07
N LEU A 118 19.32 -16.42 2.29
CA LEU A 118 20.10 -17.62 2.00
C LEU A 118 20.93 -17.52 0.71
N GLY A 119 20.49 -16.70 -0.25
CA GLY A 119 21.05 -16.69 -1.59
C GLY A 119 21.34 -15.32 -2.17
N LYS A 120 20.99 -14.24 -1.45
CA LYS A 120 21.07 -12.86 -1.94
C LYS A 120 20.39 -12.67 -3.29
N LYS A 121 19.29 -13.43 -3.50
CA LYS A 121 18.48 -13.38 -4.72
C LYS A 121 17.27 -12.49 -4.50
N GLN A 122 17.21 -11.41 -5.24
CA GLN A 122 16.07 -10.50 -5.25
C GLN A 122 14.98 -11.01 -6.20
N VAL A 123 13.73 -10.89 -5.78
CA VAL A 123 12.54 -11.22 -6.57
C VAL A 123 11.89 -9.90 -6.97
N PRO A 124 11.87 -9.50 -8.25
CA PRO A 124 11.28 -8.24 -8.68
C PRO A 124 9.76 -8.16 -8.48
N GLY A 125 9.27 -6.96 -8.17
CA GLY A 125 7.83 -6.64 -8.11
C GLY A 125 7.13 -7.04 -6.82
N GLY A 126 7.85 -7.53 -5.81
CA GLY A 126 7.29 -7.82 -4.49
C GLY A 126 6.99 -6.53 -3.74
N LEU A 127 5.75 -6.39 -3.27
CA LEU A 127 5.34 -5.28 -2.42
C LEU A 127 5.70 -5.57 -0.96
N VAL A 128 6.55 -4.74 -0.37
CA VAL A 128 6.84 -4.82 1.08
C VAL A 128 5.65 -4.36 1.91
N ASP A 129 5.49 -4.93 3.11
CA ASP A 129 4.43 -4.59 4.06
C ASP A 129 4.25 -3.09 4.28
N GLY A 130 5.37 -2.37 4.33
CA GLY A 130 5.40 -0.92 4.39
C GLY A 130 5.45 -0.34 5.79
N PRO A 131 5.43 1.00 5.88
CA PRO A 131 5.69 1.71 7.11
C PRO A 131 4.65 1.40 8.20
N VAL A 132 5.13 1.37 9.44
CA VAL A 132 4.30 1.21 10.63
C VAL A 132 4.47 2.38 11.59
N TYR A 133 3.52 2.58 12.50
CA TYR A 133 3.69 3.53 13.58
C TYR A 133 4.94 3.18 14.40
N SER A 134 5.71 4.20 14.81
CA SER A 134 6.92 3.99 15.61
C SER A 134 6.64 3.21 16.90
N SER A 135 5.44 3.37 17.48
CA SER A 135 4.98 2.61 18.64
C SER A 135 4.79 1.12 18.36
N ILE A 136 4.33 0.75 17.16
CA ILE A 136 4.21 -0.65 16.75
C ILE A 136 5.61 -1.25 16.65
N PHE A 137 6.50 -0.62 15.87
CA PHE A 137 7.88 -1.06 15.70
C PHE A 137 8.58 -1.32 17.04
N LYS A 138 8.51 -0.36 17.97
CA LYS A 138 9.14 -0.45 19.30
C LYS A 138 8.52 -1.52 20.23
N SER A 139 7.34 -2.03 19.91
CA SER A 139 6.63 -3.03 20.72
C SER A 139 6.87 -4.47 20.28
N LEU A 140 7.40 -4.67 19.07
CA LEU A 140 7.61 -5.98 18.46
C LEU A 140 8.82 -6.70 19.07
N LYS A 141 8.70 -8.02 19.25
CA LYS A 141 9.73 -8.84 19.90
C LYS A 141 10.70 -9.43 18.88
N GLY A 142 12.00 -9.32 19.16
CA GLY A 142 13.04 -9.89 18.31
C GLY A 142 13.37 -9.04 17.08
N LEU A 143 12.67 -7.93 16.89
CA LEU A 143 12.91 -6.97 15.82
C LEU A 143 14.10 -6.08 16.20
N HIS A 144 15.14 -6.10 15.37
CA HIS A 144 16.30 -5.23 15.45
C HIS A 144 16.86 -5.04 14.04
N LEU A 145 17.47 -3.88 13.78
CA LEU A 145 18.17 -3.65 12.52
C LEU A 145 19.53 -4.35 12.58
N ASN A 146 19.87 -5.08 11.52
CA ASN A 146 21.14 -5.76 11.39
C ASN A 146 22.25 -4.83 10.89
N GLU A 147 21.87 -3.83 10.10
CA GLU A 147 22.74 -2.81 9.54
C GLU A 147 22.34 -1.41 10.05
N PRO A 148 23.20 -0.39 9.86
CA PRO A 148 22.82 0.99 10.15
C PRO A 148 21.60 1.44 9.32
N ASP A 149 20.66 2.13 9.97
CA ASP A 149 19.48 2.69 9.30
C ASP A 149 19.88 3.76 8.26
N GLU A 150 19.76 3.42 6.99
CA GLU A 150 20.02 4.33 5.86
C GLU A 150 19.07 5.52 5.82
N PHE A 151 17.88 5.38 6.42
CA PHE A 151 16.85 6.38 6.49
C PHE A 151 16.85 7.18 7.81
N ALA A 152 17.88 7.03 8.65
CA ALA A 152 17.93 7.61 10.00
C ALA A 152 17.60 9.11 10.03
N ALA A 153 18.00 9.89 9.01
CA ALA A 153 17.72 11.32 8.91
C ALA A 153 16.25 11.67 8.64
N PHE A 154 15.47 10.70 8.15
CA PHE A 154 14.06 10.85 7.75
C PHE A 154 13.09 10.13 8.70
N GLN A 155 13.59 9.30 9.62
CA GLN A 155 12.76 8.69 10.65
C GLN A 155 12.15 9.75 11.57
N ASN A 156 10.97 9.43 12.10
CA ASN A 156 10.30 10.28 13.08
C ASN A 156 9.53 9.44 14.12
N ASN A 157 9.05 10.10 15.16
CA ASN A 157 8.34 9.44 16.26
C ASN A 157 6.92 8.95 15.90
N PHE A 158 6.41 9.29 14.72
CA PHE A 158 5.07 8.92 14.28
C PHE A 158 5.09 7.65 13.43
N VAL A 159 5.90 7.60 12.38
CA VAL A 159 5.95 6.51 11.40
C VAL A 159 7.39 6.19 11.01
N VAL A 160 7.68 4.90 10.82
CA VAL A 160 9.01 4.37 10.44
C VAL A 160 8.90 3.35 9.31
N TYR A 161 9.95 3.28 8.50
CA TYR A 161 10.21 2.27 7.47
C TYR A 161 11.71 2.02 7.45
N HIS A 162 12.14 0.76 7.37
CA HIS A 162 13.56 0.40 7.30
C HIS A 162 13.76 -0.59 6.17
N ASP A 163 14.75 -0.37 5.31
CA ASP A 163 15.21 -1.42 4.39
C ASP A 163 16.26 -2.30 5.08
N ASP A 164 15.79 -3.14 6.01
CA ASP A 164 16.67 -4.05 6.75
C ASP A 164 15.99 -5.41 6.94
N ILE A 165 16.76 -6.49 6.78
CA ILE A 165 16.25 -7.86 6.84
C ILE A 165 15.80 -8.23 8.25
N GLY A 166 16.27 -7.53 9.27
CA GLY A 166 15.83 -7.67 10.65
C GLY A 166 14.47 -7.02 10.94
N ASP A 167 13.99 -6.11 10.08
CA ASP A 167 12.67 -5.48 10.19
C ASP A 167 11.62 -6.21 9.33
N TYR A 168 11.15 -7.34 9.86
CA TYR A 168 10.02 -8.08 9.27
C TYR A 168 8.69 -7.30 9.30
N SER A 169 8.59 -6.20 10.05
CA SER A 169 7.33 -5.48 10.21
C SER A 169 7.06 -4.45 9.12
N THR A 170 8.13 -3.96 8.49
CA THR A 170 8.04 -2.97 7.41
C THR A 170 8.58 -3.47 6.07
N ASN A 171 9.52 -4.42 6.09
CA ASN A 171 10.32 -4.77 4.92
C ASN A 171 10.14 -6.21 4.41
N GLU A 172 9.04 -6.88 4.78
CA GLU A 172 8.68 -8.20 4.27
C GLU A 172 7.81 -8.07 3.01
N PRO A 173 8.27 -8.57 1.84
CA PRO A 173 7.42 -8.69 0.65
C PRO A 173 6.34 -9.73 0.85
N THR A 174 5.08 -9.33 0.69
CA THR A 174 3.92 -10.21 0.92
C THR A 174 3.26 -10.61 -0.40
N MET A 175 2.94 -11.91 -0.55
CA MET A 175 2.28 -12.44 -1.76
C MET A 175 0.94 -11.72 -2.01
N ASP A 176 0.27 -11.42 -0.92
CA ASP A 176 -1.10 -10.99 -0.83
C ASP A 176 -1.22 -9.46 -0.99
N GLY A 177 -0.23 -8.69 -0.56
CA GLY A 177 -0.06 -7.29 -0.94
C GLY A 177 0.35 -7.13 -2.40
N THR A 178 1.29 -7.97 -2.84
CA THR A 178 1.74 -8.03 -4.23
C THR A 178 0.58 -8.35 -5.17
N ALA A 179 -0.24 -9.37 -4.86
CA ALA A 179 -1.42 -9.72 -5.64
C ALA A 179 -2.44 -8.58 -5.68
N GLY A 180 -2.67 -7.88 -4.56
CA GLY A 180 -3.54 -6.71 -4.50
C GLY A 180 -3.08 -5.56 -5.41
N SER A 181 -1.76 -5.39 -5.56
CA SER A 181 -1.19 -4.35 -6.43
C SER A 181 -1.40 -4.63 -7.93
N ILE A 182 -1.61 -5.88 -8.35
CA ILE A 182 -1.72 -6.21 -9.79
C ILE A 182 -2.92 -5.51 -10.44
N LEU A 183 -4.05 -5.39 -9.73
CA LEU A 183 -5.23 -4.69 -10.24
C LEU A 183 -4.93 -3.20 -10.49
N MET A 184 -4.23 -2.57 -9.55
CA MET A 184 -3.77 -1.19 -9.65
C MET A 184 -2.85 -1.01 -10.87
N MET A 185 -1.85 -1.89 -11.01
CA MET A 185 -0.90 -1.87 -12.13
C MET A 185 -1.63 -1.99 -13.46
N ALA A 186 -2.53 -2.99 -13.59
CA ALA A 186 -3.29 -3.22 -14.80
C ALA A 186 -4.19 -2.01 -15.16
N TYR A 187 -4.86 -1.40 -14.18
CA TYR A 187 -5.73 -0.24 -14.39
C TYR A 187 -4.98 0.94 -15.01
N TRP A 188 -3.78 1.28 -14.52
CA TRP A 188 -3.02 2.40 -15.07
C TRP A 188 -2.18 2.02 -16.29
N ALA A 189 -1.77 0.77 -16.44
CA ALA A 189 -1.09 0.29 -17.64
C ALA A 189 -2.00 0.32 -18.88
N SER A 190 -3.31 0.06 -18.72
CA SER A 190 -4.26 0.04 -19.83
C SER A 190 -4.77 1.43 -20.27
N ASN A 191 -4.45 2.47 -19.51
CA ASN A 191 -4.93 3.85 -19.75
C ASN A 191 -3.83 4.73 -20.40
N GLN A 192 -2.83 4.12 -21.03
CA GLN A 192 -1.80 4.79 -21.83
C GLN A 192 -2.17 4.82 -23.32
#